data_AF-A0A7Y2YYH4-F1
#
_entry.id   AF-A0A7Y2YYH4-F1
#
_cell.length_a   1.000
_cell.length_b   1.000
_cell.length_c   1.000
_cell.angle_alpha   90.00
_cell.angle_beta   90.00
_cell.angle_gamma   90.00
#
_symmetry.space_group_name_H-M   'P 1'
#
loop_
_entity.id
_entity.type
_entity.pdbx_description
1 polymer ?
#
loop_
_entity_poly.entity_id
_entity_poly.type
_entity_poly.pdbx_seq_one_letter_code
_entity_poly.pdbx_strand_id
1 'polypeptide(L)' 'MNFLAHLLLAGDNEDLRLGAMLGDFVRGREALKKFDTGVRSGIMLHRHIDTYTDSL' A
#
# COMPACT_ATOMS: atom_id res chain seq x y z
N MET A 1 -3.93 -0.31 11.28
CA MET A 1 -2.95 -0.84 10.32
C MET A 1 -2.03 -1.88 10.96
N ASN A 2 -1.92 -3.07 10.35
CA ASN A 2 -0.98 -4.13 10.76
C ASN A 2 0.14 -4.26 9.71
N PHE A 3 1.29 -3.63 9.96
CA PHE A 3 2.39 -3.60 8.98
C PHE A 3 2.87 -4.97 8.50
N LEU A 4 2.86 -5.98 9.37
CA LEU A 4 3.33 -7.32 8.99
C LEU A 4 2.38 -7.98 7.98
N ALA A 5 1.07 -7.84 8.18
CA ALA A 5 0.09 -8.36 7.23
C ALA A 5 0.22 -7.70 5.85
N HIS A 6 0.45 -6.39 5.82
CA HIS A 6 0.59 -5.63 4.57
C HIS A 6 1.90 -5.99 3.84
N LEU A 7 3.00 -6.19 4.57
CA LEU A 7 4.25 -6.67 4.00
C LEU A 7 4.13 -8.11 3.47
N LEU A 8 3.45 -8.99 4.20
CA LEU A 8 3.24 -10.38 3.81
C LEU A 8 2.39 -10.47 2.54
N LEU A 9 1.27 -9.73 2.49
CA LEU A 9 0.35 -9.72 1.35
C LEU A 9 0.90 -8.98 0.12
N ALA A 10 1.88 -8.09 0.30
CA ALA A 10 2.63 -7.47 -0.79
C ALA A 10 3.61 -8.44 -1.51
N GLY A 11 3.80 -9.66 -1.00
CA GLY A 11 4.71 -10.65 -1.58
C GLY A 11 6.17 -10.22 -1.44
N ASP A 12 7.03 -10.61 -2.39
CA ASP A 12 8.48 -10.34 -2.36
C ASP A 12 8.93 -9.12 -3.19
N ASN A 13 8.01 -8.42 -3.84
CA ASN A 13 8.35 -7.24 -4.62
C ASN A 13 8.64 -6.04 -3.69
N GLU A 14 9.85 -5.50 -3.76
CA GLU A 14 10.32 -4.42 -2.88
C GLU A 14 9.49 -3.13 -3.04
N ASP A 15 9.11 -2.77 -4.27
CA ASP A 15 8.29 -1.58 -4.52
C ASP A 15 6.88 -1.74 -3.91
N LEU A 16 6.28 -2.93 -4.05
CA LEU A 16 4.98 -3.22 -3.44
C LEU A 16 5.07 -3.16 -1.91
N ARG A 17 6.13 -3.73 -1.32
CA ARG A 17 6.36 -3.67 0.13
C ARG A 17 6.53 -2.25 0.62
N LEU A 18 7.35 -1.45 -0.08
CA LEU A 18 7.53 -0.04 0.25
C LEU A 18 6.20 0.71 0.17
N GLY A 19 5.45 0.53 -0.92
CA GLY A 19 4.15 1.14 -1.07
C GLY A 19 3.15 0.70 0.02
N ALA A 20 3.17 -0.57 0.40
CA ALA A 20 2.30 -1.13 1.42
C ALA A 20 2.56 -0.53 2.82
N MET A 21 3.80 -0.12 3.10
CA MET A 21 4.14 0.62 4.32
C MET A 21 3.77 2.10 4.26
N LEU A 22 3.73 2.70 3.07
CA LEU A 22 3.45 4.13 2.87
C LEU A 22 1.95 4.48 2.79
N GLY A 23 1.06 3.48 2.73
CA GLY A 23 -0.36 3.64 2.38
C GLY A 23 -1.13 4.72 3.15
N ASP A 24 -0.94 4.77 4.46
CA ASP A 24 -1.56 5.74 5.38
C ASP A 24 -1.01 7.17 5.24
N PHE A 25 0.24 7.28 4.80
CA PHE A 25 0.99 8.54 4.76
C PHE A 25 0.79 9.29 3.43
N VAL A 26 0.38 8.57 2.38
CA VAL A 26 0.14 9.16 1.06
C VAL A 26 -1.34 9.48 0.91
N ARG A 27 -1.67 10.77 0.85
CA ARG A 27 -3.06 11.25 0.71
C ARG A 27 -3.31 11.92 -0.64
N GLY A 28 -4.38 11.52 -1.31
CA GLY A 28 -4.81 12.10 -2.58
C GLY A 28 -4.05 11.62 -3.81
N ARG A 29 -4.64 11.84 -5.00
CA ARG A 29 -4.11 11.37 -6.28
C ARG A 29 -2.83 12.08 -6.73
N GLU A 30 -2.66 13.36 -6.36
CA GLU A 30 -1.46 14.11 -6.72
C GLU A 30 -0.23 13.62 -5.95
N ALA A 31 -0.37 13.21 -4.69
CA ALA A 31 0.74 12.67 -3.92
C ALA A 31 1.23 11.33 -4.50
N LEU A 32 0.32 10.49 -5.02
CA LEU A 32 0.68 9.24 -5.69
C LEU A 32 1.60 9.46 -6.89
N LYS A 33 1.46 10.58 -7.61
CA LYS A 33 2.29 10.88 -8.79
C LYS A 33 3.79 11.03 -8.48
N LYS A 34 4.16 11.22 -7.21
CA LYS A 34 5.56 11.33 -6.77
C LYS A 34 6.30 9.99 -6.71
N PHE A 35 5.58 8.88 -6.79
CA PHE A 35 6.14 7.54 -6.64
C PHE A 35 6.18 6.81 -7.99
N ASP A 36 7.07 5.84 -8.11
CA ASP A 36 7.10 4.93 -9.27
C ASP A 36 5.89 4.00 -9.27
N THR A 37 5.61 3.37 -10.42
CA THR A 37 4.40 2.56 -10.63
C THR A 37 4.28 1.40 -9.65
N GLY A 38 5.39 0.72 -9.30
CA GLY A 38 5.39 -0.34 -8.29
C GLY A 38 4.98 0.17 -6.91
N VAL A 39 5.57 1.26 -6.46
CA VAL A 39 5.26 1.85 -5.15
C VAL A 39 3.83 2.38 -5.09
N ARG A 40 3.32 2.97 -6.20
CA ARG A 40 1.89 3.35 -6.32
C ARG A 40 0.98 2.14 -6.16
N SER A 41 1.31 1.02 -6.81
CA SER A 41 0.55 -0.22 -6.69
C SER A 41 0.55 -0.75 -5.26
N GLY A 42 1.69 -0.69 -4.55
CA GLY A 42 1.78 -1.06 -3.14
C GLY A 42 0.92 -0.18 -2.23
N ILE A 43 0.90 1.14 -2.46
CA ILE A 43 0.03 2.07 -1.72
C ILE A 43 -1.44 1.75 -1.94
N MET A 44 -1.82 1.42 -3.18
CA MET A 44 -3.19 1.03 -3.51
C MET A 44 -3.56 -0.33 -2.90
N LEU A 45 -2.62 -1.27 -2.89
CA LEU A 45 -2.80 -2.58 -2.26
C LEU A 45 -3.08 -2.46 -0.76
N HIS A 46 -2.31 -1.62 -0.04
CA HIS A 46 -2.56 -1.34 1.38
C HIS A 46 -4.01 -0.90 1.61
N ARG A 47 -4.49 0.08 0.84
CA ARG A 47 -5.86 0.60 0.99
C ARG A 47 -6.90 -0.45 0.66
N HIS A 48 -6.61 -1.33 -0.29
CA HIS A 48 -7.50 -2.44 -0.64
C HIS A 48 -7.60 -3.45 0.50
N ILE A 49 -6.48 -3.80 1.13
CA ILE A 49 -6.44 -4.69 2.30
C ILE A 49 -7.24 -4.08 3.44
N ASP A 50 -6.98 -2.82 3.82
CA ASP A 50 -7.71 -2.15 4.91
C ASP A 50 -9.22 -2.11 4.62
N THR A 51 -9.60 -1.69 3.40
CA THR A 51 -11.02 -1.64 3.00
C THR A 51 -11.68 -3.02 3.09
N TYR A 52 -10.99 -4.07 2.66
CA TYR A 52 -11.50 -5.42 2.73
C TYR A 52 -11.67 -5.88 4.18
N THR A 53 -10.68 -5.66 5.04
CA THR A 53 -10.73 -6.11 6.44
C THR A 53 -11.68 -5.29 7.31
N ASP A 54 -11.83 -3.99 7.02
CA ASP A 54 -12.77 -3.12 7.73
C ASP A 54 -14.24 -3.41 7.35
N SER A 55 -14.46 -4.09 6.22
CA SER A 55 -15.79 -4.51 5.76
C SER A 55 -16.26 -5.86 6.32
N LEU A 56 -15.40 -6.56 7.07
CA LEU A 56 -15.68 -7.83 7.75
C LEU A 56 -16.15 -7.60 9.18
#